data_AF-A0ABD2YES8-F1
#
_entry.id   AF-A0ABD2YES8-F1
#
_cell.length_a   1.000
_cell.length_b   1.000
_cell.length_c   1.000
_cell.angle_alpha   90.00
_cell.angle_beta   90.00
_cell.angle_gamma   90.00
#
_symmetry.space_group_name_H-M   'P 1'
#
loop_
_entity.id
_entity.type
_entity.pdbx_description
1 polymer ?
#
loop_
_entity_poly.entity_id
_entity_poly.type
_entity_poly.pdbx_seq_one_letter_code
_entity_poly.pdbx_strand_id
1 'polypeptide(L)'
;MVGQLATQKQHKHTMASIWSRARNSSVTRITKKYEVYVAAVPLRAPKGPTQLLMSTIYSLNLFNLQHFMVIMNSSSIPEKSHDEANIMVCDFQPEDPEDIFTAVAALSGQKIRGIVLTRKLKKLPKRKCWLVGCSELDSLEGVYRFNENWETDLRIGFHDCRNYVNELVEFLTGEKLVLNNLKI
;
A
#
# COMPACT_ATOMS: atom_id res chain seq x y z
N MET A 1 -4.86 70.59 -41.17
CA MET A 1 -4.05 69.98 -42.23
C MET A 1 -2.71 69.57 -41.63
N VAL A 2 -2.56 68.34 -41.10
CA VAL A 2 -1.32 67.52 -40.91
C VAL A 2 -1.82 66.14 -40.44
N GLY A 3 -1.72 65.05 -41.23
CA GLY A 3 -0.74 63.94 -41.10
C GLY A 3 -1.30 62.78 -40.25
N GLN A 4 -1.65 61.61 -40.80
CA GLN A 4 -0.78 60.41 -40.97
C GLN A 4 0.06 60.08 -39.71
N LEU A 5 0.17 58.86 -39.19
CA LEU A 5 -0.10 57.53 -39.70
C LEU A 5 -0.13 56.55 -38.51
N ALA A 6 -0.85 55.45 -38.68
CA ALA A 6 -0.92 54.31 -37.79
C ALA A 6 0.45 53.84 -37.25
N THR A 7 0.46 53.32 -36.01
CA THR A 7 1.16 52.09 -35.54
C THR A 7 1.53 52.17 -34.06
N GLN A 8 0.56 52.19 -33.14
CA GLN A 8 0.87 51.90 -31.73
C GLN A 8 -0.32 51.38 -30.90
N LYS A 9 -1.08 50.42 -31.44
CA LYS A 9 -2.15 49.76 -30.67
C LYS A 9 -2.29 48.25 -30.91
N GLN A 10 -1.23 47.60 -31.39
CA GLN A 10 -1.27 46.18 -31.76
C GLN A 10 -0.21 45.31 -31.08
N HIS A 11 0.43 45.81 -30.01
CA HIS A 11 1.43 45.08 -29.24
C HIS A 11 1.08 44.83 -27.77
N LYS A 12 -0.19 45.03 -27.38
CA LYS A 12 -0.67 44.70 -26.02
C LYS A 12 -1.83 43.70 -25.97
N HIS A 13 -2.30 43.21 -27.11
CA HIS A 13 -3.34 42.17 -27.18
C HIS A 13 -2.81 40.76 -27.51
N THR A 14 -1.51 40.60 -27.79
CA THR A 14 -0.92 39.31 -28.22
C THR A 14 -0.28 38.51 -27.09
N MET A 15 -0.39 38.95 -25.83
CA MET A 15 0.04 38.15 -24.66
C MET A 15 -1.14 37.63 -23.82
N ALA A 16 -2.35 38.18 -24.00
CA ALA A 16 -3.55 37.70 -23.31
C ALA A 16 -4.25 36.53 -24.03
N SER A 17 -3.89 36.25 -25.29
CA SER A 17 -4.44 35.13 -26.07
C SER A 17 -3.64 33.84 -25.96
N ILE A 18 -2.48 33.85 -25.30
CA ILE A 18 -1.65 32.65 -25.06
C ILE A 18 -2.09 31.93 -23.76
N TRP A 19 -2.93 32.55 -22.92
CA TRP A 19 -3.41 31.99 -21.64
C TRP A 19 -4.88 31.53 -21.64
N SER A 20 -5.44 31.20 -22.81
CA SER A 20 -6.85 30.75 -22.88
C SER A 20 -7.13 29.60 -23.84
N ARG A 21 -6.12 28.86 -24.28
CA ARG A 21 -6.30 27.68 -25.15
C ARG A 21 -5.57 26.43 -24.65
N ALA A 22 -5.87 26.04 -23.42
CA ALA A 22 -5.63 24.69 -22.91
C ALA A 22 -6.78 24.30 -21.96
N ARG A 23 -8.02 24.50 -22.40
CA ARG A 23 -9.23 23.94 -21.77
C ARG A 23 -10.08 23.32 -22.87
N ASN A 24 -9.73 22.09 -23.23
CA ASN A 24 -10.64 21.01 -23.61
C ASN A 24 -9.83 19.92 -24.32
N SER A 25 -9.14 19.17 -23.49
CA SER A 25 -9.03 17.74 -23.73
C SER A 25 -9.25 17.12 -22.37
N SER A 26 -10.52 16.91 -22.01
CA SER A 26 -10.90 15.86 -21.08
C SER A 26 -10.50 14.54 -21.75
N VAL A 27 -9.19 14.30 -21.83
CA VAL A 27 -8.68 12.95 -21.75
C VAL A 27 -9.14 12.52 -20.37
N THR A 28 -10.28 11.83 -20.31
CA THR A 28 -10.50 10.87 -19.23
C THR A 28 -9.30 9.95 -19.31
N ARG A 29 -8.23 10.34 -18.62
CA ARG A 29 -7.14 9.45 -18.27
C ARG A 29 -7.88 8.39 -17.50
N ILE A 30 -8.11 7.25 -18.14
CA ILE A 30 -8.59 6.05 -17.46
C ILE A 30 -7.47 5.79 -16.47
N THR A 31 -7.60 6.34 -15.26
CA THR A 31 -6.63 6.11 -14.21
C THR A 31 -6.70 4.61 -13.95
N LYS A 32 -5.54 3.97 -14.03
CA LYS A 32 -5.36 2.54 -13.79
C LYS A 32 -5.56 2.32 -12.29
N LYS A 33 -6.83 2.25 -11.88
CA LYS A 33 -7.18 2.10 -10.46
C LYS A 33 -6.92 0.66 -10.01
N TYR A 34 -5.92 0.49 -9.16
CA TYR A 34 -5.71 -0.76 -8.44
C TYR A 34 -6.81 -0.95 -7.40
N GLU A 35 -7.43 -2.12 -7.36
CA GLU A 35 -8.23 -2.50 -6.21
C GLU A 35 -7.31 -2.81 -5.03
N VAL A 36 -7.59 -2.24 -3.87
CA VAL A 36 -6.82 -2.40 -2.64
C VAL A 36 -7.59 -3.29 -1.69
N TYR A 37 -6.98 -4.41 -1.32
CA TYR A 37 -7.51 -5.36 -0.36
C TYR A 37 -6.62 -5.41 0.87
N VAL A 38 -7.21 -5.74 2.01
CA VAL A 38 -6.47 -6.17 3.20
C VAL A 38 -6.71 -7.66 3.38
N ALA A 39 -5.64 -8.40 3.65
CA ALA A 39 -5.73 -9.81 3.98
C ALA A 39 -5.13 -10.09 5.35
N ALA A 40 -5.71 -11.05 6.06
CA ALA A 40 -5.22 -11.54 7.34
C ALA A 40 -4.84 -13.01 7.23
N VAL A 41 -3.60 -13.34 7.61
CA VAL A 41 -3.09 -14.71 7.66
C VAL A 41 -2.77 -15.10 9.09
N PRO A 42 -2.97 -16.37 9.48
CA PRO A 42 -2.48 -16.84 10.78
C PRO A 42 -0.95 -16.76 10.78
N LEU A 43 -0.36 -16.32 11.89
CA LEU A 43 1.08 -16.49 12.09
C LEU A 43 1.42 -17.98 12.06
N ARG A 44 2.26 -18.38 11.10
CA ARG A 44 2.74 -19.76 11.03
C ARG A 44 3.86 -19.92 12.03
N ALA A 45 3.72 -20.85 12.97
CA ALA A 45 4.85 -21.26 13.80
C ALA A 45 5.94 -21.91 12.92
N PRO A 46 7.23 -21.70 13.24
CA PRO A 46 8.32 -22.34 12.52
C PRO A 46 8.16 -23.87 12.55
N LYS A 47 8.54 -24.52 11.46
CA LYS A 47 8.49 -25.99 11.35
C LYS A 47 9.60 -26.58 12.21
N GLY A 48 9.28 -27.39 13.22
CA GLY A 48 10.28 -28.10 14.04
C GLY A 48 9.90 -28.24 15.52
N PRO A 49 10.84 -28.67 16.38
CA PRO A 49 10.62 -28.84 17.83
C PRO A 49 10.16 -27.56 18.55
N THR A 50 10.42 -26.40 17.95
CA THR A 50 9.95 -25.08 18.38
C THR A 50 8.43 -24.89 18.28
N GLN A 51 7.74 -25.71 17.47
CA GLN A 51 6.28 -25.74 17.38
C GLN A 51 5.63 -26.07 18.73
N LEU A 52 6.28 -26.91 19.56
CA LEU A 52 5.78 -27.25 20.90
C LEU A 52 5.83 -26.04 21.83
N LEU A 53 6.88 -25.22 21.77
CA LEU A 53 6.98 -24.00 22.59
C LEU A 53 5.88 -22.99 22.23
N MET A 54 5.60 -22.84 20.93
CA MET A 54 4.50 -22.01 20.45
C MET A 54 3.12 -22.57 20.82
N SER A 55 2.94 -23.91 20.85
CA SER A 55 1.65 -24.52 21.21
C SER A 55 1.21 -24.23 22.64
N THR A 56 2.16 -24.10 23.58
CA THR A 56 1.88 -23.70 24.97
C THR A 56 1.46 -22.23 25.05
N ILE A 57 2.07 -21.37 24.24
CA ILE A 57 1.74 -19.95 24.14
C ILE A 57 0.36 -19.73 23.49
N TYR A 58 -0.02 -20.52 22.47
CA TYR A 58 -1.37 -20.56 21.92
C TYR A 58 -2.42 -21.01 22.95
N SER A 59 -2.07 -21.93 23.84
CA SER A 59 -2.95 -22.44 24.90
C SER A 59 -3.23 -21.42 26.02
N LEU A 60 -2.43 -20.35 26.10
CA LEU A 60 -2.56 -19.27 27.09
C LEU A 60 -3.44 -18.09 26.62
N ASN A 61 -4.13 -18.23 25.48
CA ASN A 61 -5.01 -17.19 24.92
C ASN A 61 -4.32 -15.84 24.59
N LEU A 62 -2.98 -15.83 24.52
CA LEU A 62 -2.16 -14.62 24.38
C LEU A 62 -2.08 -14.07 22.95
N PHE A 63 -2.49 -14.82 21.93
CA PHE A 63 -2.25 -14.43 20.54
C PHE A 63 -3.41 -14.72 19.57
N ASN A 64 -4.34 -13.78 19.49
CA ASN A 64 -5.07 -13.48 18.25
C ASN A 64 -4.16 -12.78 17.22
N LEU A 65 -2.91 -13.22 17.07
CA LEU A 65 -1.98 -12.61 16.11
C LEU A 65 -2.33 -13.07 14.71
N GLN A 66 -3.35 -12.40 14.17
CA GLN A 66 -3.51 -12.29 12.74
C GLN A 66 -2.44 -11.35 12.23
N HIS A 67 -1.73 -11.80 11.20
CA HIS A 67 -0.78 -11.00 10.46
C HIS A 67 -1.50 -10.35 9.28
N PHE A 68 -1.39 -9.04 9.14
CA PHE A 68 -2.09 -8.29 8.11
C PHE A 68 -1.15 -7.87 7.00
N MET A 69 -1.65 -7.90 5.77
CA MET A 69 -0.93 -7.47 4.57
C MET A 69 -1.86 -6.71 3.65
N VAL A 70 -1.30 -5.80 2.86
CA VAL A 70 -2.03 -5.05 1.82
C VAL A 70 -1.83 -5.76 0.49
N ILE A 71 -2.90 -5.91 -0.28
CA ILE A 71 -2.88 -6.52 -1.61
C ILE A 71 -3.41 -5.52 -2.62
N MET A 72 -2.62 -5.22 -3.64
CA MET A 72 -3.01 -4.41 -4.77
C MET A 72 -3.27 -5.30 -5.97
N ASN A 73 -4.46 -5.19 -6.55
CA ASN A 73 -4.91 -6.00 -7.67
C ASN A 73 -5.19 -5.12 -8.88
N SER A 74 -4.50 -5.37 -9.99
CA SER A 74 -4.76 -4.72 -11.28
C SER A 74 -5.68 -5.50 -12.20
N SER A 75 -6.32 -6.58 -11.74
CA SER A 75 -7.14 -7.46 -12.61
C SER A 75 -8.38 -6.78 -13.20
N SER A 76 -8.82 -5.65 -12.64
CA SER A 76 -9.91 -4.81 -13.18
C SER A 76 -9.46 -3.94 -14.36
N ILE A 77 -8.16 -3.92 -14.70
CA ILE A 77 -7.63 -3.08 -15.77
C ILE A 77 -7.54 -3.89 -17.07
N PRO A 78 -8.32 -3.51 -18.10
CA PRO A 78 -8.21 -4.14 -19.40
C PRO A 78 -6.93 -3.63 -20.08
N GLU A 79 -5.88 -4.46 -20.16
CA GLU A 79 -5.28 -4.90 -21.44
C GLU A 79 -3.86 -5.53 -21.34
N LYS A 80 -3.73 -6.65 -22.08
CA LYS A 80 -2.63 -7.06 -22.99
C LYS A 80 -1.21 -7.29 -22.44
N SER A 81 -1.03 -8.27 -21.58
CA SER A 81 0.08 -9.22 -21.74
C SER A 81 -0.18 -10.46 -20.89
N HIS A 82 -0.12 -11.61 -21.55
CA HIS A 82 -0.15 -12.90 -20.88
C HIS A 82 1.10 -13.02 -19.99
N ASP A 83 0.91 -13.52 -18.77
CA ASP A 83 1.93 -14.03 -17.83
C ASP A 83 2.50 -13.13 -16.73
N GLU A 84 2.10 -11.85 -16.60
CA GLU A 84 2.46 -11.08 -15.41
C GLU A 84 1.40 -11.19 -14.30
N ALA A 85 1.82 -11.67 -13.12
CA ALA A 85 0.98 -11.69 -11.93
C ALA A 85 0.52 -10.26 -11.58
N ASN A 86 -0.77 -9.99 -11.82
CA ASN A 86 -1.47 -8.71 -11.62
C ASN A 86 -1.76 -8.37 -10.16
N ILE A 87 -1.24 -9.16 -9.22
CA ILE A 87 -1.52 -9.02 -7.80
C ILE A 87 -0.20 -8.83 -7.08
N MET A 88 -0.04 -7.69 -6.44
CA MET A 88 1.10 -7.36 -5.59
C MET A 88 0.67 -7.39 -4.13
N VAL A 89 1.53 -7.88 -3.26
CA VAL A 89 1.33 -7.90 -1.81
C VAL A 89 2.46 -7.14 -1.15
N CYS A 90 2.08 -6.26 -0.24
CA CYS A 90 2.97 -5.51 0.62
C CYS A 90 2.77 -5.96 2.06
N ASP A 91 3.88 -6.26 2.73
CA ASP A 91 3.90 -7.03 3.95
C ASP A 91 5.02 -6.51 4.87
N PHE A 92 4.72 -6.19 6.13
CA PHE A 92 5.72 -5.74 7.11
C PHE A 92 5.81 -6.74 8.26
N GLN A 93 6.96 -7.38 8.41
CA GLN A 93 7.18 -8.48 9.35
C GLN A 93 8.60 -8.44 9.94
N PRO A 94 8.93 -9.25 10.98
CA PRO A 94 10.31 -9.44 11.42
C PRO A 94 11.21 -9.84 10.25
N GLU A 95 12.48 -9.40 10.27
CA GLU A 95 13.46 -9.78 9.24
C GLU A 95 13.69 -11.30 9.20
N ASP A 96 13.81 -11.92 10.38
CA ASP A 96 13.83 -13.38 10.56
C ASP A 96 12.67 -13.83 11.47
N PRO A 97 11.48 -14.11 10.91
CA PRO A 97 10.33 -14.53 11.70
C PRO A 97 10.44 -15.97 12.20
N GLU A 98 11.42 -16.77 11.74
CA GLU A 98 11.61 -18.16 12.16
C GLU A 98 12.64 -18.29 13.29
N ASP A 99 13.49 -17.28 13.49
CA ASP A 99 14.44 -17.22 14.61
C ASP A 99 13.72 -17.09 15.98
N ILE A 100 14.08 -17.99 16.90
CA ILE A 100 13.48 -18.07 18.22
C ILE A 100 13.83 -16.83 19.06
N PHE A 101 15.06 -16.32 18.94
CA PHE A 101 15.47 -15.15 19.72
C PHE A 101 14.72 -13.90 19.29
N THR A 102 14.53 -13.74 17.98
CA THR A 102 13.69 -12.69 17.38
C THR A 102 12.25 -12.80 17.87
N ALA A 103 11.69 -14.00 17.88
CA ALA A 103 10.34 -14.24 18.42
C ALA A 103 10.26 -13.87 19.92
N VAL A 104 11.17 -14.36 20.77
CA VAL A 104 11.15 -14.07 22.21
C VAL A 104 11.33 -12.57 22.47
N ALA A 105 12.24 -11.89 21.77
CA ALA A 105 12.44 -10.45 21.89
C ALA A 105 11.18 -9.67 21.50
N ALA A 106 10.57 -9.99 20.35
CA ALA A 106 9.36 -9.36 19.87
C ALA A 106 8.20 -9.52 20.85
N LEU A 107 7.99 -10.75 21.35
CA LEU A 107 6.92 -11.05 22.32
C LEU A 107 7.16 -10.42 23.69
N SER A 108 8.43 -10.16 24.05
CA SER A 108 8.80 -9.42 25.26
C SER A 108 8.60 -7.90 25.12
N GLY A 109 8.04 -7.44 23.99
CA GLY A 109 7.79 -6.03 23.70
C GLY A 109 9.06 -5.24 23.34
N GLN A 110 10.17 -5.95 23.09
CA GLN A 110 11.40 -5.33 22.62
C GLN A 110 11.25 -4.88 21.17
N LYS A 111 12.11 -3.92 20.81
CA LYS A 111 12.28 -3.43 19.45
C LYS A 111 13.18 -4.40 18.69
N ILE A 112 12.75 -4.85 17.52
CA ILE A 112 13.49 -5.81 16.68
C ILE A 112 13.58 -5.29 15.24
N ARG A 113 14.50 -5.87 14.45
CA ARG A 113 14.60 -5.55 13.03
C ARG A 113 13.40 -6.12 12.27
N GLY A 114 12.66 -5.26 11.61
CA GLY A 114 11.61 -5.61 10.65
C GLY A 114 12.06 -5.42 9.21
N ILE A 115 11.21 -5.86 8.29
CA ILE A 115 11.42 -5.73 6.86
C ILE A 115 10.07 -5.54 6.16
N VAL A 116 10.04 -4.63 5.18
CA VAL A 116 8.91 -4.49 4.25
C VAL A 116 9.18 -5.33 3.01
N LEU A 117 8.34 -6.33 2.77
CA LEU A 117 8.39 -7.19 1.61
C LEU A 117 7.32 -6.82 0.59
N THR A 118 7.72 -6.83 -0.67
CA THR A 118 6.79 -6.73 -1.81
C THR A 118 6.91 -8.00 -2.65
N ARG A 119 5.79 -8.70 -2.87
CA ARG A 119 5.76 -9.98 -3.61
C ARG A 119 4.55 -10.09 -4.53
N LYS A 120 4.72 -10.80 -5.65
CA LYS A 120 3.63 -11.09 -6.59
C LYS A 120 2.84 -12.33 -6.16
N LEU A 121 1.51 -12.30 -6.31
CA LEU A 121 0.64 -13.47 -6.14
C LEU A 121 -0.04 -13.85 -7.45
N LYS A 122 -0.30 -15.15 -7.62
CA LYS A 122 -1.08 -15.66 -8.76
C LYS A 122 -2.58 -15.40 -8.60
N LYS A 123 -3.09 -15.40 -7.36
CA LYS A 123 -4.51 -15.30 -7.01
C LYS A 123 -4.69 -14.63 -5.65
N LEU A 124 -5.82 -13.97 -5.44
CA LEU A 124 -6.20 -13.40 -4.14
C LEU A 124 -6.45 -14.52 -3.10
N PRO A 125 -6.19 -14.27 -1.80
CA PRO A 125 -6.57 -15.18 -0.74
C PRO A 125 -8.10 -15.39 -0.72
N LYS A 126 -8.53 -16.65 -0.59
CA LYS A 126 -9.96 -17.03 -0.61
C LYS A 126 -10.71 -16.73 0.69
N ARG A 127 -9.98 -16.50 1.79
CA ARG A 127 -10.52 -16.28 3.14
C ARG A 127 -9.77 -15.14 3.78
N LYS A 128 -10.45 -14.43 4.69
CA LYS A 128 -9.89 -13.29 5.43
C LYS A 128 -9.19 -12.29 4.49
N CYS A 129 -9.89 -11.93 3.43
CA CYS A 129 -9.45 -10.98 2.42
C CYS A 129 -10.64 -10.06 2.13
N TRP A 130 -10.45 -8.77 2.31
CA TRP A 130 -11.52 -7.77 2.25
C TRP A 130 -11.10 -6.67 1.28
N LEU A 131 -11.97 -6.37 0.31
CA LEU A 131 -11.80 -5.18 -0.53
C LEU A 131 -12.03 -3.95 0.34
N VAL A 132 -11.09 -3.02 0.31
CA VAL A 132 -11.20 -1.75 1.03
C VAL A 132 -11.66 -0.64 0.08
N GLY A 133 -11.04 -0.55 -1.08
CA GLY A 133 -11.34 0.51 -2.04
C GLY A 133 -10.47 0.43 -3.29
N CYS A 134 -10.46 1.52 -4.04
CA CYS A 134 -9.61 1.67 -5.22
C CYS A 134 -8.53 2.71 -4.94
N SER A 135 -7.31 2.43 -5.38
CA SER A 135 -6.19 3.37 -5.27
C SER A 135 -6.51 4.65 -6.03
N GLU A 136 -6.37 5.79 -5.36
CA GLU A 136 -6.38 7.11 -6.00
C GLU A 136 -5.05 7.40 -6.70
N LEU A 137 -3.99 6.71 -6.26
CA LEU A 137 -2.66 6.79 -6.84
C LEU A 137 -2.50 5.81 -8.00
N ASP A 138 -1.99 6.33 -9.11
CA ASP A 138 -1.91 5.64 -10.40
C ASP A 138 -0.57 4.93 -10.63
N SER A 139 0.22 4.64 -9.59
CA SER A 139 1.54 4.02 -9.76
C SER A 139 2.00 3.14 -8.59
N LEU A 140 2.57 1.98 -8.96
CA LEU A 140 3.35 1.13 -8.05
C LEU A 140 4.57 1.87 -7.46
N GLU A 141 5.07 2.88 -8.16
CA GLU A 141 6.15 3.75 -7.72
C GLU A 141 5.82 4.46 -6.39
N GLY A 142 4.58 4.92 -6.22
CA GLY A 142 4.15 5.51 -4.95
C GLY A 142 4.27 4.54 -3.76
N VAL A 143 3.97 3.26 -4.01
CA VAL A 143 4.09 2.19 -3.01
C VAL A 143 5.54 1.88 -2.70
N TYR A 144 6.41 1.79 -3.71
CA TYR A 144 7.84 1.56 -3.49
C TYR A 144 8.45 2.70 -2.68
N ARG A 145 8.12 3.96 -3.03
CA ARG A 145 8.57 5.12 -2.26
C ARG A 145 8.02 5.12 -0.83
N PHE A 146 6.75 4.75 -0.63
CA PHE A 146 6.20 4.59 0.72
C PHE A 146 7.01 3.56 1.52
N ASN A 147 7.24 2.38 0.92
CA ASN A 147 7.96 1.27 1.55
C ASN A 147 9.42 1.62 1.88
N GLU A 148 10.12 2.35 1.00
CA GLU A 148 11.49 2.81 1.22
C GLU A 148 11.61 3.78 2.41
N ASN A 149 10.56 4.55 2.68
CA ASN A 149 10.53 5.52 3.78
C ASN A 149 9.91 4.96 5.07
N TRP A 150 9.48 3.69 5.07
CA TRP A 150 8.89 3.06 6.25
C TRP A 150 9.97 2.77 7.29
N GLU A 151 9.77 3.23 8.53
CA GLU A 151 10.65 2.88 9.64
C GLU A 151 10.61 1.36 9.88
N THR A 152 11.77 0.70 9.89
CA THR A 152 11.83 -0.78 9.89
C THR A 152 11.99 -1.38 11.28
N ASP A 153 12.17 -0.52 12.26
CA ASP A 153 12.27 -0.86 13.66
C ASP A 153 10.92 -1.35 14.24
N LEU A 154 10.69 -2.65 14.15
CA LEU A 154 9.42 -3.30 14.49
C LEU A 154 9.23 -3.44 16.00
N ARG A 155 8.04 -3.09 16.47
CA ARG A 155 7.62 -3.33 17.86
C ARG A 155 6.14 -3.70 17.92
N ILE A 156 5.85 -4.91 18.39
CA ILE A 156 4.47 -5.42 18.48
C ILE A 156 3.59 -4.48 19.31
N GLY A 157 2.43 -4.09 18.75
CA GLY A 157 1.45 -3.20 19.37
C GLY A 157 1.78 -1.70 19.28
N PHE A 158 2.93 -1.32 18.72
CA PHE A 158 3.34 0.08 18.58
C PHE A 158 3.68 0.45 17.13
N HIS A 159 4.50 -0.37 16.48
CA HIS A 159 4.93 -0.20 15.09
C HIS A 159 5.06 -1.60 14.46
N ASP A 160 3.92 -2.19 14.12
CA ASP A 160 3.84 -3.54 13.57
C ASP A 160 3.03 -3.58 12.25
N CYS A 161 2.76 -4.80 11.75
CA CYS A 161 2.00 -5.00 10.52
C CYS A 161 0.65 -4.25 10.49
N ARG A 162 0.01 -4.01 11.64
CA ARG A 162 -1.27 -3.31 11.74
C ARG A 162 -1.12 -1.82 11.45
N ASN A 163 -0.07 -1.21 11.99
CA ASN A 163 0.28 0.18 11.71
C ASN A 163 0.59 0.35 10.23
N TYR A 164 1.47 -0.50 9.71
CA TYR A 164 1.84 -0.51 8.30
C TYR A 164 0.63 -0.62 7.37
N VAL A 165 -0.28 -1.57 7.64
CA VAL A 165 -1.49 -1.75 6.84
C VAL A 165 -2.41 -0.54 6.91
N ASN A 166 -2.65 0.02 8.09
CA ASN A 166 -3.50 1.21 8.22
C ASN A 166 -2.92 2.40 7.44
N GLU A 167 -1.62 2.67 7.58
CA GLU A 167 -0.97 3.81 6.93
C GLU A 167 -0.84 3.63 5.42
N LEU A 168 -0.49 2.44 4.93
CA LEU A 168 -0.42 2.18 3.50
C LEU A 168 -1.81 2.25 2.84
N VAL A 169 -2.85 1.75 3.51
CA VAL A 169 -4.21 1.84 2.97
C VAL A 169 -4.72 3.27 2.98
N GLU A 170 -4.45 4.04 4.03
CA GLU A 170 -4.78 5.48 4.07
C GLU A 170 -4.05 6.22 2.95
N PHE A 171 -2.76 5.93 2.73
CA PHE A 171 -1.97 6.51 1.65
C PHE A 171 -2.53 6.19 0.26
N LEU A 172 -3.00 4.96 0.04
CA LEU A 172 -3.50 4.51 -1.26
C LEU A 172 -4.94 4.95 -1.55
N THR A 173 -5.79 4.95 -0.54
CA THR A 173 -7.26 5.03 -0.71
C THR A 173 -7.91 6.19 0.05
N GLY A 174 -7.19 6.83 0.97
CA GLY A 174 -7.75 7.81 1.91
C GLY A 174 -8.52 7.20 3.08
N GLU A 175 -8.77 5.88 3.08
CA GLU A 175 -9.52 5.20 4.14
C GLU A 175 -8.69 5.05 5.42
N LYS A 176 -9.26 5.48 6.54
CA LYS A 176 -8.58 5.48 7.85
C LYS A 176 -9.09 4.37 8.76
N LEU A 177 -8.24 3.96 9.71
CA LEU A 177 -8.58 2.98 10.77
C LEU A 177 -9.20 1.69 10.20
N VAL A 178 -8.72 1.26 9.04
CA VAL A 178 -9.32 0.18 8.24
C VAL A 178 -9.46 -1.09 9.06
N LEU A 179 -8.44 -1.47 9.83
CA LEU A 179 -8.48 -2.67 10.65
C LEU A 179 -9.56 -2.63 11.75
N ASN A 180 -9.98 -1.46 12.23
CA ASN A 180 -11.08 -1.33 13.20
C ASN A 180 -12.45 -1.50 12.54
N ASN A 181 -12.54 -1.21 11.24
CA ASN A 181 -13.78 -1.24 10.46
C ASN A 181 -14.00 -2.60 9.76
N LEU A 182 -12.95 -3.43 9.67
CA LEU A 182 -13.06 -4.79 9.18
C LEU A 182 -13.77 -5.67 10.21
N LYS A 183 -14.71 -6.50 9.75
CA LYS A 183 -15.34 -7.56 10.57
C LYS A 183 -14.36 -8.73 10.69
N ILE A 184 -13.38 -8.62 11.59
CA ILE A 184 -12.26 -9.58 11.80
C ILE A 184 -12.64 -10.68 12.80
#